data_AF-A0A2K2G500-F1
#
_entry.id   AF-A0A2K2G500-F1
#
_cell.length_a   1.000
_cell.length_b   1.000
_cell.length_c   1.000
_cell.angle_alpha   90.00
_cell.angle_beta   90.00
_cell.angle_gamma   90.00
#
_symmetry.space_group_name_H-M   'P 1'
#
loop_
_entity.id
_entity.type
_entity.pdbx_description
1 polymer ?
#
loop_
_entity_poly.entity_id
_entity_poly.type
_entity_poly.pdbx_seq_one_letter_code
_entity_poly.pdbx_strand_id
1 'polypeptide(L)'
;MVLMIDGNPCEVPWDAVQGISAGRVRMDNEMWHLALAADIDRQGSARLVIVTEADRIWARFTQILPQVFPCVPSVTTWGPQALTASEPVSLYDRPSDLPRMRGTETRLQ
;
A
#
# COMPACT_ATOMS: atom_id res chain seq x y z
N MET A 1 -0.53 -13.23 -4.04
CA MET A 1 0.31 -13.12 -2.83
C MET A 1 -0.24 -14.06 -1.76
N VAL A 2 0.59 -14.61 -0.89
CA VAL A 2 0.12 -15.37 0.29
C VAL A 2 0.50 -14.60 1.54
N LEU A 3 -0.49 -14.33 2.39
CA LEU A 3 -0.32 -13.66 3.68
C LEU A 3 -0.58 -14.65 4.80
N MET A 4 0.08 -14.46 5.94
CA MET A 4 -0.27 -15.17 7.17
C MET A 4 -1.21 -14.29 7.98
N ILE A 5 -2.44 -14.74 8.21
CA ILE A 5 -3.46 -14.04 9.01
C ILE A 5 -3.85 -14.97 10.15
N ASP A 6 -3.62 -14.55 11.39
CA ASP A 6 -3.88 -15.36 12.59
C ASP A 6 -3.26 -16.78 12.52
N GLY A 7 -2.05 -16.87 11.96
CA GLY A 7 -1.33 -18.14 11.78
C GLY A 7 -1.80 -19.00 10.59
N ASN A 8 -2.81 -18.57 9.84
CA ASN A 8 -3.31 -19.30 8.67
C ASN A 8 -2.86 -18.65 7.35
N PRO A 9 -2.41 -19.44 6.36
CA PRO A 9 -2.11 -18.91 5.04
C PRO A 9 -3.41 -18.46 4.35
N CYS A 10 -3.40 -17.25 3.84
CA CYS A 10 -4.48 -16.63 3.10
C CYS A 10 -3.94 -16.16 1.76
N GLU A 11 -4.41 -16.77 0.68
CA GLU A 11 -4.07 -16.32 -0.67
C GLU A 11 -4.84 -15.04 -0.98
N VAL A 12 -4.11 -13.94 -1.17
CA VAL A 12 -4.66 -12.66 -1.62
C VAL A 12 -4.28 -12.44 -3.08
N PRO A 13 -5.26 -12.35 -3.99
CA PRO A 13 -4.97 -12.05 -5.37
C PRO A 13 -4.50 -10.59 -5.49
N TRP A 14 -3.61 -10.31 -6.44
CA TRP A 14 -3.02 -8.97 -6.59
C TRP A 14 -4.06 -7.93 -7.01
N ASP A 15 -5.15 -8.35 -7.65
CA ASP A 15 -6.30 -7.51 -7.95
C ASP A 15 -7.10 -7.12 -6.70
N ALA A 16 -6.83 -7.65 -5.50
CA ALA A 16 -7.44 -7.15 -4.26
C ALA A 16 -6.74 -5.90 -3.71
N VAL A 17 -5.53 -5.57 -4.19
CA VAL A 17 -4.78 -4.40 -3.74
C VAL A 17 -5.40 -3.12 -4.32
N GLN A 18 -5.90 -2.25 -3.45
CA GLN A 18 -6.53 -0.98 -3.81
C GLN A 18 -5.55 0.19 -3.77
N GLY A 19 -4.52 0.10 -2.92
CA GLY A 19 -3.53 1.16 -2.80
C GLY A 19 -2.20 0.65 -2.26
N ILE A 20 -1.12 1.33 -2.62
CA ILE A 20 0.22 1.10 -2.09
C ILE A 20 0.79 2.44 -1.68
N SER A 21 1.20 2.55 -0.43
CA SER A 21 1.87 3.74 0.12
C SER A 21 3.21 3.37 0.72
N ALA A 22 4.16 4.29 0.68
CA ALA A 22 5.47 4.16 1.31
C ALA A 22 5.67 5.23 2.37
N GLY A 23 6.34 4.87 3.46
CA GLY A 23 6.70 5.81 4.51
C GLY A 23 7.90 5.31 5.29
N ARG A 24 7.97 5.75 6.54
CA ARG A 24 9.02 5.34 7.48
C ARG A 24 8.44 4.97 8.82
N VAL A 25 9.08 4.02 9.46
CA VAL A 25 8.78 3.60 10.83
C VAL A 25 10.04 3.71 11.67
N ARG A 26 9.87 4.07 12.94
CA ARG A 26 10.98 4.08 13.89
C ARG A 26 11.06 2.71 14.55
N MET A 27 12.22 2.09 14.48
CA MET A 27 12.48 0.81 15.13
C MET A 27 13.03 1.02 16.55
N ASP A 28 13.06 -0.04 17.36
CA ASP A 28 13.55 -0.03 18.75
C ASP A 28 15.01 0.43 18.89
N ASN A 29 15.81 0.30 17.83
CA ASN A 29 17.19 0.79 17.75
C ASN A 29 17.27 2.29 17.41
N GLU A 30 16.14 3.01 17.48
CA GLU A 30 15.97 4.42 17.12
C GLU A 30 16.22 4.76 15.65
N MET A 31 16.47 3.76 14.79
CA MET A 31 16.69 3.93 13.35
C MET A 31 15.37 4.03 12.61
N TRP A 32 15.32 4.93 11.63
CA TRP A 32 14.20 5.01 10.69
C TRP A 32 14.40 3.97 9.58
N HIS A 33 13.40 3.12 9.40
CA HIS A 33 13.35 2.13 8.34
C HIS A 33 12.25 2.49 7.34
N LEU A 34 12.46 2.15 6.07
CA LEU A 34 11.39 2.22 5.10
C LEU A 34 10.26 1.24 5.46
N ALA A 35 9.03 1.65 5.15
CA ALA A 35 7.85 0.82 5.26
C ALA A 35 6.99 0.96 4.00
N LEU A 36 6.41 -0.16 3.58
CA LEU A 36 5.40 -0.24 2.54
C LEU A 36 4.11 -0.72 3.16
N ALA A 37 3.04 0.00 2.85
CA ALA A 37 1.68 -0.33 3.25
C ALA A 37 0.87 -0.66 1.99
N ALA A 38 0.27 -1.85 1.97
CA ALA A 38 -0.65 -2.27 0.92
C ALA A 38 -2.07 -2.34 1.50
N ASP A 39 -2.97 -1.53 0.96
CA ASP A 39 -4.40 -1.60 1.24
C ASP A 39 -5.04 -2.67 0.36
N ILE A 40 -5.72 -3.61 0.99
CA ILE A 40 -6.33 -4.78 0.37
C ILE A 40 -7.81 -4.78 0.70
N ASP A 41 -8.65 -4.69 -0.32
CA ASP A 41 -10.07 -4.96 -0.19
C ASP A 41 -10.38 -6.34 -0.79
N ARG A 42 -10.79 -7.24 0.10
CA ARG A 42 -11.28 -8.56 -0.30
C ARG A 42 -12.73 -8.70 0.18
N GLN A 43 -13.65 -8.79 -0.78
CA GLN A 43 -15.08 -9.04 -0.53
C GLN A 43 -15.72 -8.01 0.44
N GLY A 44 -15.33 -6.74 0.34
CA GLY A 44 -15.84 -5.66 1.19
C GLY A 44 -15.20 -5.61 2.58
N SER A 45 -14.10 -6.33 2.77
CA SER A 45 -13.35 -6.36 4.01
C SER A 45 -11.95 -5.77 3.78
N ALA A 46 -11.78 -4.51 4.18
CA ALA A 46 -10.51 -3.82 4.14
C ALA A 46 -9.48 -4.45 5.10
N ARG A 47 -8.25 -4.57 4.62
CA ARG A 47 -7.09 -5.11 5.33
C ARG A 47 -5.87 -4.28 4.97
N LEU A 48 -5.02 -4.01 5.96
CA LEU A 48 -3.74 -3.34 5.75
C LEU A 48 -2.62 -4.34 5.98
N VAL A 49 -1.69 -4.43 5.02
CA VAL A 49 -0.45 -5.18 5.18
C VAL A 49 0.70 -4.20 5.18
N ILE A 50 1.53 -4.27 6.21
CA ILE A 50 2.74 -3.46 6.33
C ILE A 50 3.95 -4.38 6.24
N VAL A 51 4.90 -4.02 5.38
CA VAL A 51 6.21 -4.65 5.28
C VAL A 51 7.25 -3.57 5.48
N THR A 52 8.23 -3.83 6.33
CA THR A 52 9.31 -2.91 6.66
C THR A 52 10.64 -3.37 6.08
N GLU A 53 11.60 -2.47 6.00
CA GLU A 53 12.96 -2.76 5.55
C GLU A 53 13.69 -3.80 6.41
N ALA A 54 13.26 -3.98 7.67
CA ALA A 54 13.80 -5.01 8.56
C ALA A 54 13.25 -6.42 8.22
N ASP A 55 12.14 -6.51 7.49
CA ASP A 55 11.52 -7.79 7.15
C ASP A 55 12.31 -8.52 6.05
N ARG A 56 12.51 -9.83 6.22
CA ARG A 56 13.25 -10.67 5.27
C ARG A 56 12.70 -10.65 3.84
N ILE A 57 11.41 -10.33 3.69
CA ILE A 57 10.73 -10.28 2.38
C ILE A 57 10.95 -8.95 1.65
N TRP A 58 11.42 -7.90 2.33
CA TRP A 58 11.52 -6.53 1.82
C TRP A 58 12.13 -6.43 0.41
N ALA A 59 13.34 -6.97 0.23
CA ALA A 59 14.06 -6.88 -1.03
C ALA A 59 13.30 -7.56 -2.19
N ARG A 60 12.71 -8.73 -1.95
CA ARG A 60 11.91 -9.43 -2.97
C ARG A 60 10.59 -8.72 -3.25
N PHE A 61 9.95 -8.21 -2.21
CA PHE A 61 8.67 -7.51 -2.31
C PHE A 61 8.81 -6.22 -3.12
N THR A 62 9.79 -5.38 -2.78
CA THR A 62 10.09 -4.15 -3.52
C THR A 62 10.51 -4.40 -4.97
N GLN A 63 11.18 -5.52 -5.26
CA GLN A 63 11.58 -5.90 -6.62
C GLN A 63 10.40 -6.39 -7.49
N ILE A 64 9.41 -7.09 -6.90
CA ILE A 64 8.26 -7.61 -7.65
C ILE A 64 7.16 -6.57 -7.84
N LEU A 65 7.08 -5.55 -6.97
CA LEU A 65 6.02 -4.54 -7.03
C LEU A 65 5.88 -3.86 -8.40
N PRO A 66 6.95 -3.32 -9.04
CA PRO A 66 6.83 -2.73 -10.38
C PRO A 66 6.46 -3.74 -11.48
N GLN A 67 6.67 -5.05 -11.26
CA GLN A 67 6.29 -6.09 -12.23
C GLN A 67 4.78 -6.38 -12.17
N VAL A 68 4.21 -6.32 -10.97
CA VAL A 68 2.77 -6.53 -10.74
C VAL A 68 1.97 -5.25 -10.99
N PHE A 69 2.53 -4.11 -10.59
CA PHE A 69 1.95 -2.77 -10.72
C PHE A 69 2.92 -1.89 -11.51
N PRO A 70 2.86 -1.88 -12.85
CA PRO A 70 3.83 -1.16 -13.70
C PRO A 70 3.92 0.36 -13.46
N CYS A 71 2.89 0.95 -12.84
CA CYS A 71 2.87 2.36 -12.44
C CYS A 71 3.58 2.62 -11.10
N VAL A 72 3.89 1.60 -10.31
CA VAL A 72 4.67 1.73 -9.08
C VAL A 72 6.16 1.87 -9.44
N PRO A 73 6.82 2.97 -9.08
CA PRO A 73 8.24 3.14 -9.37
C PRO A 73 9.11 2.20 -8.50
N SER A 74 10.36 1.98 -8.92
CA SER A 74 11.31 1.21 -8.12
C SER A 74 11.66 1.89 -6.79
N VAL A 75 12.09 1.10 -5.81
CA VAL A 75 12.46 1.58 -4.46
C VAL A 75 13.51 2.68 -4.47
N THR A 76 14.43 2.67 -5.43
CA THR A 76 15.45 3.71 -5.61
C THR A 76 14.85 5.09 -5.91
N THR A 77 13.63 5.12 -6.47
CA THR A 77 12.95 6.35 -6.87
C THR A 77 12.13 6.92 -5.72
N TRP A 78 11.33 6.10 -5.03
CA TRP A 78 10.43 6.58 -3.96
C TRP A 78 11.05 6.51 -2.55
N GLY A 79 12.05 5.66 -2.32
CA GLY A 79 12.63 5.41 -1.00
C GLY A 79 13.17 6.67 -0.30
N PRO A 80 14.01 7.51 -0.96
CA PRO A 80 14.50 8.74 -0.34
C PRO A 80 13.37 9.71 0.07
N GLN A 81 12.32 9.81 -0.75
CA GLN A 81 11.16 10.63 -0.43
C GLN A 81 10.37 10.05 0.77
N ALA A 82 10.13 8.75 0.80
CA ALA A 82 9.42 8.09 1.90
C ALA A 82 10.17 8.20 3.25
N LEU A 83 11.51 8.23 3.22
CA LEU A 83 12.34 8.44 4.43
C LEU A 83 12.30 9.87 4.98
N THR A 84 11.95 10.86 4.15
CA THR A 84 12.04 12.29 4.52
C THR A 84 10.67 12.95 4.65
N ALA A 85 9.64 12.37 4.04
CA ALA A 85 8.27 12.86 4.15
C ALA A 85 7.74 12.76 5.59
N SER A 86 6.90 13.74 5.94
CA SER A 86 6.13 13.74 7.20
C SER A 86 4.92 12.82 7.12
N GLU A 87 4.40 12.58 5.92
CA GLU A 87 3.24 11.74 5.62
C GLU A 87 3.62 10.62 4.65
N PRO A 88 2.90 9.49 4.65
CA PRO A 88 3.09 8.44 3.65
C PRO A 88 2.92 8.97 2.22
N VAL A 89 3.78 8.51 1.32
CA VAL A 89 3.76 8.80 -0.11
C VAL A 89 2.92 7.73 -0.80
N SER A 90 1.82 8.11 -1.47
CA SER A 90 1.08 7.17 -2.33
C SER A 90 1.93 6.82 -3.56
N LEU A 91 2.10 5.52 -3.80
CA LEU A 91 2.79 4.96 -4.95
C LEU A 91 1.82 4.41 -6.00
N TYR A 92 0.62 4.02 -5.56
CA TYR A 92 -0.43 3.46 -6.39
C TYR A 92 -1.76 3.63 -5.68
N ASP A 93 -2.77 4.07 -6.44
CA ASP A 93 -4.17 4.04 -6.03
C ASP A 93 -4.98 3.48 -7.19
N ARG A 94 -5.88 2.54 -6.90
CA ARG A 94 -6.82 2.05 -7.88
C ARG A 94 -7.94 3.08 -8.05
N PRO A 95 -8.33 3.42 -9.29
CA PRO A 95 -9.53 4.21 -9.52
C PRO A 95 -10.73 3.52 -8.88
N SER A 96 -11.43 4.21 -7.98
CA SER A 96 -12.68 3.68 -7.44
C SER A 96 -13.74 3.68 -8.55
N ASP A 97 -14.23 2.50 -8.95
CA ASP A 97 -15.33 2.35 -9.93
C ASP A 97 -16.69 2.80 -9.39
N LEU A 98 -16.74 3.37 -8.19
CA LEU A 98 -17.98 3.92 -7.65
C LEU A 98 -18.34 5.19 -8.42
N PRO A 99 -19.49 5.23 -9.14
CA PRO A 99 -19.99 6.49 -9.65
C PRO A 99 -20.14 7.42 -8.45
N ARG A 100 -19.43 8.55 -8.48
CA ARG A 100 -19.74 9.69 -7.62
C ARG A 100 -21.19 10.04 -7.92
N MET A 101 -22.13 9.54 -7.12
CA MET A 101 -23.47 10.09 -7.02
C MET A 101 -23.26 11.53 -6.58
N ARG A 102 -23.14 12.45 -7.56
CA ARG A 102 -23.33 13.87 -7.35
C ARG A 102 -24.74 13.94 -6.78
N GLY A 103 -24.83 14.20 -5.48
CA GLY A 103 -26.08 14.59 -4.87
C GLY A 103 -26.65 15.71 -5.73
N THR A 104 -27.82 15.44 -6.31
CA THR A 104 -28.66 16.47 -6.88
C THR A 104 -29.01 17.42 -5.75
N GLU A 105 -28.29 18.54 -5.65
CA GLU A 105 -28.80 19.70 -4.95
C GLU A 105 -30.00 20.21 -5.76
N THR A 106 -31.18 19.77 -5.34
CA THR A 106 -32.45 20.38 -5.74
C THR A 106 -32.44 21.81 -5.19
N ARG A 107 -32.00 22.76 -6.01
CA ARG A 107 -32.14 24.18 -5.73
C ARG A 107 -33.62 24.54 -5.90
N LEU A 108 -34.38 24.49 -4.81
CA LEU A 108 -35.66 25.20 -4.70
C LEU A 108 -35.35 26.65 -4.38
N GLN A 109 -35.41 27.52 -5.39
CA GLN A 109 -35.83 28.92 -5.28
C GLN A 109 -36.58 29.30 -6.56
#